data_AF-A0A0M8VGQ0-F1
#
_entry.id   AF-A0A0M8VGQ0-F1
#
_cell.length_a   1.000
_cell.length_b   1.000
_cell.length_c   1.000
_cell.angle_alpha   90.00
_cell.angle_beta   90.00
_cell.angle_gamma   90.00
#
_symmetry.space_group_name_H-M   'P 1'
#
loop_
_entity.id
_entity.type
_entity.pdbx_description
1 polymer ?
#
loop_
_entity_poly.entity_id
_entity_poly.type
_entity_poly.pdbx_seq_one_letter_code
_entity_poly.pdbx_strand_id
1 'polypeptide(L)'
;NAHVILEAAEVRPVVGRAVVPDGVVPLVVSGKSVEVVRAQAGRLVEFLGADASVSLTDVAYSLATSRAHFDHRAVVVAGSVEEAREGL
;
A
#
# COMPACT_ATOMS: atom_id res chain seq x y z
N ASN A 1 38.08 3.53 6.19
CA ASN A 1 37.40 4.18 5.05
C ASN A 1 36.60 3.15 4.29
N ALA A 2 35.30 3.39 4.13
CA ALA A 2 34.44 2.62 3.24
C ALA A 2 33.66 3.63 2.39
N HIS A 3 33.64 3.42 1.07
CA HIS A 3 32.86 4.22 0.13
C HIS A 3 32.01 3.27 -0.70
N VAL A 4 30.76 3.66 -0.94
CA VAL A 4 29.81 2.93 -1.78
C VAL A 4 29.35 3.90 -2.86
N ILE A 5 29.36 3.43 -4.11
CA ILE A 5 28.74 4.11 -5.25
C ILE A 5 27.43 3.37 -5.53
N LEU A 6 26.32 4.10 -5.55
CA LEU A 6 25.01 3.58 -5.92
C LEU A 6 24.66 4.09 -7.32
N GLU A 7 24.29 3.17 -8.20
CA GLU A 7 23.83 3.48 -9.55
C GLU A 7 22.34 3.17 -9.66
N ALA A 8 21.64 3.92 -10.51
CA ALA A 8 20.21 3.71 -10.74
C ALA A 8 19.99 2.37 -11.46
N ALA A 9 18.99 1.62 -11.02
CA ALA A 9 18.54 0.46 -11.76
C ALA A 9 17.90 0.88 -13.08
N GLU A 10 18.23 0.19 -14.18
CA GLU A 10 17.59 0.41 -15.46
C GLU A 10 16.08 0.10 -15.36
N VAL A 11 15.25 1.10 -15.64
CA VAL A 11 13.79 0.95 -15.63
C VAL A 11 13.38 0.23 -16.91
N ARG A 12 13.17 -1.08 -16.81
CA ARG A 12 12.59 -1.86 -17.91
C ARG A 12 11.09 -1.56 -18.00
N PRO A 13 10.55 -1.15 -19.16
CA PRO A 13 9.12 -0.93 -19.32
C PRO A 13 8.37 -2.24 -19.09
N VAL A 14 7.36 -2.19 -18.23
CA VAL A 14 6.48 -3.34 -17.97
C VAL A 14 5.52 -3.47 -19.16
N VAL A 15 5.77 -4.44 -20.03
CA VAL A 15 4.92 -4.72 -21.20
C VAL A 15 3.75 -5.62 -20.77
N GLY A 16 2.51 -5.17 -20.98
CA GLY A 16 1.32 -6.03 -20.82
C GLY A 16 0.61 -5.97 -19.47
N ARG A 17 0.62 -4.84 -18.77
CA ARG A 17 -0.28 -4.66 -17.63
C ARG A 17 -1.72 -4.54 -18.12
N ALA A 18 -2.58 -5.49 -17.76
CA ALA A 18 -4.01 -5.35 -17.97
C ALA A 18 -4.50 -4.12 -17.18
N VAL A 19 -5.22 -3.23 -17.86
CA VAL A 19 -5.89 -2.12 -17.19
C VAL A 19 -7.05 -2.73 -16.40
N VAL A 20 -6.87 -2.82 -15.09
CA VAL A 20 -7.95 -3.20 -14.17
C VAL A 20 -8.69 -1.91 -13.84
N PRO A 21 -10.00 -1.82 -14.07
CA PRO A 21 -10.78 -0.67 -13.63
C PRO A 21 -10.60 -0.46 -12.13
N ASP A 22 -10.51 0.79 -11.71
CA ASP A 22 -10.61 1.10 -10.29
C ASP A 22 -11.96 0.60 -9.77
N GLY A 23 -11.92 -0.08 -8.62
CA GLY A 23 -13.06 -0.73 -8.03
C GLY A 23 -12.91 -0.84 -6.52
N VAL A 24 -13.97 -1.31 -5.88
CA VAL A 24 -13.98 -1.50 -4.43
C VAL A 24 -12.99 -2.61 -4.05
N VAL A 25 -11.97 -2.26 -3.26
CA VAL A 25 -10.87 -3.17 -2.88
C VAL A 25 -10.68 -3.25 -1.36
N PRO A 26 -10.20 -4.39 -0.83
CA PRO A 26 -9.85 -4.54 0.58
C PRO A 26 -8.41 -4.08 0.84
N LEU A 27 -8.24 -3.10 1.72
CA LEU A 27 -6.97 -2.64 2.27
C LEU A 27 -6.71 -3.38 3.58
N VAL A 28 -5.84 -4.40 3.53
CA VAL A 28 -5.49 -5.21 4.69
C VAL A 28 -4.30 -4.58 5.42
N VAL A 29 -4.47 -4.27 6.70
CA VAL A 29 -3.40 -3.81 7.58
C VAL A 29 -3.21 -4.84 8.69
N SER A 30 -1.97 -5.27 8.93
CA SER A 30 -1.65 -6.22 10.01
C SER A 30 -0.45 -5.80 10.84
N GLY A 31 -0.39 -6.27 12.08
CA GLY A 31 0.66 -5.93 13.04
C GLY A 31 0.81 -6.96 14.16
N LYS A 32 1.92 -6.88 14.88
CA LYS A 32 2.20 -7.76 16.04
C LYS A 32 1.42 -7.38 17.30
N SER A 33 0.71 -6.25 17.28
CA SER A 33 -0.21 -5.80 18.32
C SER A 33 -1.24 -4.85 17.70
N VAL A 34 -2.31 -4.53 18.44
CA VAL A 34 -3.35 -3.59 17.99
C VAL A 34 -2.77 -2.17 17.80
N GLU A 35 -1.85 -1.75 18.65
CA GLU A 35 -1.16 -0.45 18.55
C GLU A 35 -0.33 -0.36 17.27
N VAL A 36 0.34 -1.47 16.90
CA VAL A 36 1.08 -1.55 15.64
C VAL A 36 0.14 -1.48 14.45
N VAL A 37 -1.04 -2.12 14.50
CA VAL A 37 -2.05 -2.00 13.42
C VAL A 37 -2.47 -0.54 13.26
N ARG A 38 -2.79 0.18 14.35
CA ARG A 38 -3.14 1.61 14.28
C ARG A 38 -2.00 2.46 13.71
N ALA A 39 -0.76 2.21 14.13
CA ALA A 39 0.40 2.93 13.60
C ALA A 39 0.68 2.61 12.11
N GLN A 40 0.35 1.41 11.64
CA GLN A 40 0.43 1.07 10.21
C GLN A 40 -0.70 1.74 9.41
N ALA A 41 -1.92 1.77 9.95
CA ALA A 41 -3.05 2.46 9.34
C ALA A 41 -2.76 3.96 9.17
N GLY A 42 -2.25 4.63 10.20
CA GLY A 42 -1.86 6.05 10.12
C GLY A 42 -0.80 6.33 9.04
N ARG A 43 0.23 5.48 8.93
CA ARG A 43 1.24 5.59 7.85
C ARG A 43 0.65 5.34 6.47
N LEU A 44 -0.35 4.46 6.36
CA LEU A 44 -1.05 4.22 5.11
C LEU A 44 -1.88 5.45 4.70
N VAL A 45 -2.55 6.12 5.66
CA VAL A 45 -3.27 7.39 5.42
C VAL A 45 -2.32 8.49 4.92
N GLU A 46 -1.14 8.62 5.54
CA GLU A 46 -0.12 9.58 5.12
C GLU A 46 0.38 9.28 3.69
N PHE A 47 0.69 8.02 3.40
CA PHE A 47 1.13 7.58 2.07
C PHE A 47 0.09 7.87 0.99
N LEU A 48 -1.17 7.50 1.24
CA LEU A 48 -2.29 7.75 0.33
C LEU A 48 -2.55 9.25 0.11
N GLY A 49 -2.22 10.09 1.09
CA GLY A 49 -2.34 11.55 0.97
C GLY A 49 -1.18 12.25 0.28
N ALA A 50 -0.05 11.56 0.07
CA ALA A 50 1.16 12.18 -0.49
C ALA A 50 1.11 12.31 -2.03
N ASP A 51 0.37 11.44 -2.71
CA ASP A 51 0.27 11.41 -4.17
C ASP A 51 -1.13 10.99 -4.61
N ALA A 52 -1.84 11.91 -5.28
CA ALA A 52 -3.20 11.70 -5.77
C ALA A 52 -3.28 10.75 -6.97
N SER A 53 -2.14 10.37 -7.57
CA SER A 53 -2.08 9.42 -8.70
C SER A 53 -1.95 7.96 -8.28
N VAL A 54 -1.88 7.68 -6.98
CA VAL A 54 -1.78 6.32 -6.44
C VAL A 54 -3.03 5.51 -6.80
N SER A 55 -2.83 4.40 -7.51
CA SER A 55 -3.90 3.43 -7.74
C SER A 55 -4.21 2.65 -6.46
N LEU A 56 -5.45 2.74 -6.00
CA LEU A 56 -5.89 2.02 -4.80
C LEU A 56 -5.81 0.50 -4.98
N THR A 57 -6.07 0.02 -6.19
CA THR A 57 -5.94 -1.40 -6.57
C THR A 57 -4.50 -1.90 -6.37
N ASP A 58 -3.50 -1.08 -6.70
CA ASP A 58 -2.08 -1.43 -6.54
C ASP A 58 -1.65 -1.47 -5.09
N VAL A 59 -2.19 -0.55 -4.30
CA VAL A 59 -1.98 -0.53 -2.86
C VAL A 59 -2.58 -1.77 -2.23
N ALA A 60 -3.84 -2.09 -2.54
CA ALA A 60 -4.51 -3.30 -2.04
C ALA A 60 -3.75 -4.57 -2.43
N TYR A 61 -3.33 -4.68 -3.69
CA TYR A 61 -2.51 -5.79 -4.17
C TYR A 61 -1.20 -5.92 -3.39
N SER A 62 -0.49 -4.79 -3.19
CA SER A 62 0.77 -4.77 -2.46
C SER A 62 0.59 -5.19 -1.00
N LEU A 63 -0.45 -4.68 -0.33
CA LEU A 63 -0.79 -5.05 1.05
C LEU A 63 -1.11 -6.54 1.19
N ALA A 64 -1.85 -7.10 0.23
CA ALA A 64 -2.25 -8.50 0.26
C ALA A 64 -1.09 -9.47 -0.04
N THR A 65 -0.19 -9.11 -0.96
CA THR A 65 0.76 -10.08 -1.55
C THR A 65 2.21 -9.90 -1.12
N SER A 66 2.62 -8.69 -0.74
CA SER A 66 4.04 -8.38 -0.46
C SER A 66 4.35 -8.14 1.01
N ARG A 67 3.33 -7.88 1.84
CA ARG A 67 3.51 -7.60 3.27
C ARG A 67 3.39 -8.89 4.07
N ALA A 68 4.17 -8.97 5.14
CA ALA A 68 3.98 -10.01 6.13
C ALA A 68 2.60 -9.85 6.78
N HIS A 69 1.91 -10.98 6.99
CA HIS A 69 0.60 -11.03 7.64
C HIS A 69 0.77 -11.48 9.09
N PHE A 70 0.45 -10.60 10.04
CA PHE A 70 0.50 -10.88 11.48
C PHE A 70 -0.89 -11.18 12.06
N ASP A 71 -0.95 -11.60 13.33
CA ASP A 71 -2.21 -12.08 13.94
C ASP A 71 -3.24 -10.96 14.19
N HIS A 72 -2.79 -9.74 14.47
CA HIS A 72 -3.71 -8.60 14.58
C HIS A 72 -3.92 -7.98 13.20
N ARG A 73 -5.18 -7.91 12.75
CA ARG A 73 -5.54 -7.44 11.40
C ARG A 73 -6.75 -6.52 11.45
N ALA A 74 -6.75 -5.54 10.56
CA ALA A 74 -7.90 -4.70 10.22
C ALA A 74 -8.01 -4.64 8.69
N VAL A 75 -9.24 -4.48 8.20
CA VAL A 75 -9.52 -4.35 6.77
C VAL A 75 -10.46 -3.18 6.55
N VAL A 76 -10.09 -2.29 5.63
CA VAL A 76 -10.95 -1.23 5.12
C VAL A 76 -11.33 -1.59 3.69
N VAL A 77 -12.62 -1.50 3.36
CA VAL A 77 -13.12 -1.76 2.01
C VAL A 77 -13.52 -0.42 1.42
N ALA A 78 -12.86 0.00 0.35
CA ALA A 78 -13.02 1.34 -0.22
C ALA A 78 -12.95 1.30 -1.75
N GLY A 79 -13.72 2.18 -2.41
CA GLY A 79 -13.70 2.40 -3.85
C GLY A 79 -12.85 3.58 -4.29
N SER A 80 -12.39 4.41 -3.34
CA SER A 80 -11.56 5.59 -3.61
C SER A 80 -10.49 5.80 -2.54
N VAL A 81 -9.49 6.64 -2.85
CA VAL A 81 -8.45 7.04 -1.91
C VAL A 81 -9.05 7.82 -0.74
N GLU A 82 -10.05 8.66 -0.99
CA GLU A 82 -10.76 9.43 0.03
C GLU A 82 -11.50 8.50 0.99
N GLU A 83 -12.32 7.57 0.48
CA GLU A 83 -13.03 6.58 1.29
C GLU A 83 -12.05 5.72 2.12
N ALA A 84 -10.92 5.34 1.52
CA ALA A 84 -9.87 4.60 2.21
C ALA A 84 -9.28 5.37 3.39
N ARG A 85 -9.02 6.67 3.21
CA ARG A 85 -8.43 7.52 4.27
C ARG A 85 -9.41 7.83 5.39
N GLU A 86 -10.71 7.88 5.10
CA GLU A 86 -11.75 8.04 6.13
C GLU A 86 -11.98 6.75 6.94
N GLY A 87 -11.79 5.59 6.32
CA GLY A 87 -12.00 4.29 6.96
C GLY A 87 -10.81 3.73 7.76
N LEU A 88 -9.59 4.26 7.55
CA LEU A 88 -8.33 3.81 8.19
C LEU A 88 -8.04 4.56 9.50
#